data_AF-A0A949I3U2-F1
#
_entry.id   AF-A0A949I3U2-F1
#
_cell.length_a   1.000
_cell.length_b   1.000
_cell.length_c   1.000
_cell.angle_alpha   90.00
_cell.angle_beta   90.00
_cell.angle_gamma   90.00
#
_symmetry.space_group_name_H-M   'P 1'
#
loop_
_entity.id
_entity.type
_entity.pdbx_description
1 polymer ?
#
loop_
_entity_poly.entity_id
_entity_poly.type
_entity_poly.pdbx_seq_one_letter_code
_entity_poly.pdbx_strand_id
1 'polypeptide(L)' 'MRFVEMAHAAGLRCVEIVTGNGEILAKELPHWLNTPSLRPLILGIAHPHARNAGAIRVLLRRRRA' A
#
# COMPACT_ATOMS: atom_id res chain seq x y z
N MET A 1 -0.90 9.82 -3.19
CA MET A 1 -1.46 8.70 -4.00
C MET A 1 -2.90 8.52 -3.53
N ARG A 2 -3.86 9.02 -4.31
CA ARG A 2 -5.24 9.25 -3.85
C ARG A 2 -5.90 8.00 -3.25
N PHE A 3 -5.60 6.82 -3.78
CA PHE A 3 -6.15 5.56 -3.33
C PHE A 3 -5.86 5.26 -1.84
N VAL A 4 -4.60 5.38 -1.38
CA VAL A 4 -4.24 5.09 0.03
C VAL A 4 -4.88 6.10 0.97
N GLU A 5 -4.88 7.38 0.57
CA GLU A 5 -5.49 8.47 1.34
C GLU A 5 -6.99 8.25 1.50
N MET A 6 -7.69 7.90 0.42
CA MET A 6 -9.12 7.59 0.44
C MET A 6 -9.43 6.34 1.27
N ALA A 7 -8.64 5.28 1.14
CA ALA A 7 -8.81 4.06 1.93
C ALA A 7 -8.65 4.33 3.44
N HIS A 8 -7.64 5.10 3.82
CA HIS A 8 -7.44 5.52 5.20
C HIS A 8 -8.59 6.41 5.70
N ALA A 9 -9.05 7.38 4.90
CA ALA A 9 -10.19 8.24 5.23
C ALA A 9 -11.48 7.42 5.45
N ALA A 10 -11.69 6.40 4.63
CA ALA A 10 -12.78 5.43 4.77
C ALA A 10 -12.63 4.48 5.98
N GLY A 11 -11.53 4.57 6.73
CA GLY A 11 -11.28 3.74 7.91
C GLY A 11 -10.86 2.30 7.58
N LEU A 12 -10.51 2.01 6.32
CA LEU A 12 -9.97 0.72 5.94
C LEU A 12 -8.65 0.46 6.67
N ARG A 13 -8.41 -0.80 7.02
CA ARG A 13 -7.23 -1.23 7.76
C ARG A 13 -6.22 -1.97 6.91
N CYS A 14 -6.64 -2.40 5.72
CA CYS A 14 -5.84 -3.16 4.80
C CYS A 14 -6.32 -2.90 3.37
N VAL A 15 -5.37 -2.76 2.45
CA VAL A 15 -5.62 -2.70 1.01
C VAL A 15 -4.61 -3.58 0.28
N GLU A 16 -4.99 -4.04 -0.91
CA GLU A 16 -4.13 -4.80 -1.80
C GLU A 16 -3.93 -3.97 -3.08
N ILE A 17 -2.66 -3.71 -3.42
CA ILE A 17 -2.29 -2.98 -4.63
C ILE A 17 -1.77 -3.99 -5.63
N VAL A 18 -2.50 -4.18 -6.73
CA VAL A 18 -2.12 -5.11 -7.81
C VAL A 18 -1.32 -4.34 -8.85
N THR A 19 -0.02 -4.65 -8.95
CA THR A 19 0.90 -4.09 -9.94
C THR A 19 1.06 -4.97 -11.17
N GLY A 20 0.57 -6.22 -11.11
CA GLY A 20 0.87 -7.25 -12.10
C GLY A 20 2.33 -7.70 -12.01
N ASN A 21 2.77 -8.52 -12.96
CA ASN A 21 4.10 -9.15 -12.94
C ASN A 21 5.20 -8.29 -13.61
N GLY A 22 4.91 -7.02 -13.89
CA GLY A 22 5.87 -6.09 -14.49
C GLY A 22 6.81 -5.50 -13.43
N GLU A 23 8.07 -5.30 -13.80
CA GLU A 23 9.09 -4.86 -12.84
C GLU A 23 9.00 -3.36 -12.47
N ILE A 24 8.57 -2.51 -13.39
CA ILE A 24 8.60 -1.05 -13.19
C ILE A 24 7.72 -0.65 -12.00
N LEU A 25 6.44 -1.07 -12.02
CA LEU A 25 5.51 -0.74 -10.96
C LEU A 25 5.91 -1.39 -9.63
N ALA A 26 6.45 -2.61 -9.67
CA ALA A 26 6.92 -3.30 -8.47
C ALA A 26 8.11 -2.58 -7.81
N LYS A 27 9.02 -2.01 -8.61
CA LYS A 27 10.21 -1.25 -8.15
C LYS A 27 9.85 0.14 -7.62
N GLU A 28 8.90 0.81 -8.26
CA GLU A 28 8.50 2.18 -7.90
C GLU A 28 7.54 2.22 -6.70
N LEU A 29 6.67 1.23 -6.55
CA LEU A 29 5.63 1.22 -5.52
C LEU A 29 6.17 1.45 -4.08
N PRO A 30 7.27 0.80 -3.63
CA PRO A 30 7.86 1.09 -2.33
C PRO A 30 8.26 2.56 -2.15
N HIS A 31 8.79 3.22 -3.19
CA HIS A 31 9.17 4.63 -3.14
C HIS A 31 7.94 5.53 -2.98
N TRP A 32 6.88 5.27 -3.74
CA TRP A 32 5.64 6.04 -3.61
C TRP A 32 5.01 5.89 -2.23
N LEU A 33 5.00 4.67 -1.68
CA LEU A 33 4.49 4.39 -0.33
C LEU A 33 5.33 5.03 0.78
N ASN A 34 6.62 5.30 0.53
CA ASN A 34 7.51 5.94 1.49
C ASN A 34 7.52 7.47 1.42
N THR A 35 6.70 8.08 0.58
CA THR A 35 6.56 9.54 0.53
C THR A 35 6.06 10.12 1.86
N PRO A 36 6.44 11.38 2.21
CA PRO A 36 6.05 11.99 3.48
C PRO A 36 4.54 12.06 3.73
N SER A 37 3.72 12.14 2.67
CA SER A 37 2.25 12.18 2.79
C SER A 37 1.62 10.81 3.09
N LEU A 38 2.22 9.72 2.61
CA LEU A 38 1.67 8.36 2.78
C LEU A 38 2.27 7.62 3.95
N ARG A 39 3.56 7.84 4.24
CA ARG A 39 4.29 7.11 5.28
C ARG A 39 3.60 7.15 6.65
N PRO A 40 3.02 8.28 7.10
CA PRO A 40 2.28 8.33 8.37
C PRO A 40 0.99 7.49 8.37
N LEU A 41 0.39 7.21 7.20
CA LEU A 41 -0.86 6.44 7.08
C LEU A 41 -0.61 4.93 7.12
N ILE A 42 0.61 4.49 6.85
CA ILE A 42 0.97 3.08 6.70
C ILE A 42 1.46 2.53 8.04
N LEU A 43 0.87 1.41 8.45
CA LEU A 43 1.32 0.59 9.58
C LEU A 43 2.46 -0.34 9.16
N GLY A 44 2.33 -0.96 7.99
CA GLY A 44 3.32 -1.90 7.46
C GLY A 44 2.95 -2.37 6.06
N ILE A 45 3.87 -3.10 5.44
CA ILE A 45 3.69 -3.76 4.15
C ILE A 45 3.91 -5.25 4.37
N ALA A 46 3.02 -6.09 3.85
CA ALA A 46 3.21 -7.54 3.88
C ALA A 46 3.71 -8.01 2.51
N HIS A 47 4.69 -8.90 2.53
CA HIS A 47 5.25 -9.47 1.32
C HIS A 47 4.22 -10.34 0.60
N PRO A 48 4.15 -10.25 -0.74
CA PRO A 48 3.30 -11.16 -1.50
C PRO A 48 3.65 -12.61 -1.23
N HIS A 49 2.63 -13.46 -1.19
CA HIS A 49 2.83 -14.89 -1.36
C HIS A 49 3.41 -15.14 -2.76
N ALA A 50 4.27 -16.16 -2.93
CA ALA A 50 4.96 -16.42 -4.19
C ALA A 50 4.01 -16.57 -5.41
N ARG A 51 2.80 -17.10 -5.19
CA ARG A 51 1.74 -17.20 -6.23
C ARG A 51 1.09 -15.86 -6.62
N ASN A 52 1.27 -14.81 -5.83
CA ASN A 52 0.67 -13.48 -5.98
C ASN A 52 1.76 -12.38 -6.03
N ALA A 53 2.89 -12.66 -6.67
CA ALA A 53 4.04 -11.74 -6.71
C ALA A 53 3.70 -10.33 -7.24
N GLY A 54 2.68 -10.21 -8.09
CA GLY A 54 2.19 -8.94 -8.64
C GLY A 54 1.21 -8.17 -7.75
N ALA A 55 1.10 -8.49 -6.47
CA ALA A 55 0.23 -7.77 -5.53
C ALA A 55 0.97 -7.49 -4.21
N ILE A 56 0.78 -6.30 -3.65
CA ILE A 56 1.35 -5.92 -2.36
C ILE A 56 0.24 -5.52 -1.41
N ARG A 57 0.25 -6.12 -0.22
CA ARG A 57 -0.69 -5.79 0.84
C ARG A 57 -0.14 -4.69 1.73
N VAL A 58 -0.90 -3.61 1.86
CA VAL A 58 -0.56 -2.45 2.69
C VAL A 58 -1.49 -2.41 3.88
N LEU A 59 -0.91 -2.40 5.08
CA LEU A 59 -1.63 -2.24 6.33
C LEU A 59 -1.70 -0.76 6.67
N LEU A 60 -2.91 -0.28 6.96
CA LEU A 60 -3.17 1.12 7.27
C LEU A 60 -3.32 1.32 8.77
N ARG A 61 -2.78 2.45 9.26
CA ARG A 61 -3.01 2.88 10.64
C ARG A 61 -4.48 3.16 10.84
N ARG A 62 -4.95 2.94 12.06
CA ARG A 62 -6.32 3.28 12.44
C ARG A 62 -6.47 4.80 12.38
N ARG A 63 -7.47 5.27 11.65
CA ARG A 63 -7.91 6.67 11.73
C ARG A 63 -8.40 6.94 13.16
N ARG A 64 -7.75 7.86 13.85
CA ARG A 64 -8.20 8.37 15.14
C ARG A 64 -9.17 9.52 14.85
N ALA A 65 -10.32 9.50 15.51
CA ALA A 65 -11.30 10.60 15.46
C ALA A 65 -10.78 11.78 16.28
#